data_AF-A0A5Q4BBK9-F1
#
_entry.id   AF-A0A5Q4BBK9-F1
#
_cell.length_a   1.000
_cell.length_b   1.000
_cell.length_c   1.000
_cell.angle_alpha   90.00
_cell.angle_beta   90.00
_cell.angle_gamma   90.00
#
_symmetry.space_group_name_H-M   'P 1'
#
loop_
_entity.id
_entity.type
_entity.pdbx_description
1 polymer ?
#
loop_
_entity_poly.entity_id
_entity_poly.type
_entity_poly.pdbx_seq_one_letter_code
_entity_poly.pdbx_strand_id
1 'polypeptide(L)'
;MKLTAIIAPLLELVPVCTANFDIYMNNAWTVQGGSTGWTIFEADPPCGQVNNAIIYGNYGDVSGSYIGVRCVGDCFPSNKPDGIQVLEMHFNNNPLYHWISFFDQRSTKTAGTTNKMYGLDGNVYGECILFPGHNYRCDAFGITEGYRKFRCLTQFTARQITGRN
;
A
#
# COMPACT_ATOMS: atom_id res chain seq x y z
N MET A 1 -6.09 31.91 -54.76
CA MET A 1 -6.73 31.11 -53.70
C MET A 1 -5.75 30.99 -52.53
N LYS A 2 -6.12 31.42 -51.33
CA LYS A 2 -5.27 31.30 -50.11
C LYS A 2 -5.70 30.02 -49.38
N LEU A 3 -4.77 29.08 -49.19
CA LEU A 3 -4.97 27.89 -48.36
C LEU A 3 -4.71 28.25 -46.90
N THR A 4 -5.77 28.26 -46.10
CA THR A 4 -5.67 28.39 -44.64
C THR A 4 -5.38 27.02 -44.07
N ALA A 5 -4.15 26.80 -43.61
CA ALA A 5 -3.78 25.55 -42.92
C ALA A 5 -4.36 25.57 -41.50
N ILE A 6 -5.27 24.65 -41.21
CA ILE A 6 -5.80 24.41 -39.87
C ILE A 6 -4.81 23.47 -39.16
N ILE A 7 -4.08 24.00 -38.19
CA ILE A 7 -3.24 23.20 -37.30
C ILE A 7 -4.16 22.63 -36.22
N ALA A 8 -4.52 21.36 -36.32
CA ALA A 8 -5.21 20.64 -35.25
C ALA A 8 -4.17 20.22 -34.18
N PRO A 9 -4.34 20.58 -32.90
CA PRO A 9 -3.47 20.06 -31.85
C PRO A 9 -3.78 18.57 -31.68
N LEU A 10 -2.77 17.71 -31.91
CA LEU A 10 -2.81 16.32 -31.46
C LEU A 10 -2.77 16.35 -29.93
N LEU A 11 -3.88 15.99 -29.27
CA LEU A 11 -3.84 15.59 -27.87
C LEU A 11 -3.18 14.21 -27.82
N GLU A 12 -1.93 14.14 -27.40
CA GLU A 12 -1.28 12.88 -27.05
C GLU A 12 -1.96 12.33 -25.78
N LEU A 13 -2.76 11.28 -25.96
CA LEU A 13 -3.26 10.45 -24.85
C LEU A 13 -2.09 9.61 -24.33
N VAL A 14 -1.25 10.20 -23.48
CA VAL A 14 -0.24 9.44 -22.74
C VAL A 14 -0.99 8.53 -21.76
N PRO A 15 -0.88 7.20 -21.86
CA PRO A 15 -1.35 6.35 -20.79
C PRO A 15 -0.48 6.65 -19.57
N VAL A 16 -1.06 7.33 -18.59
CA VAL A 16 -0.44 7.45 -17.26
C VAL A 16 -0.48 6.05 -16.67
N CYS A 17 0.61 5.29 -16.84
CA CYS A 17 0.77 4.02 -16.16
C CYS A 17 0.80 4.31 -14.66
N THR A 18 -0.34 4.18 -14.00
CA THR A 18 -0.42 4.28 -12.55
C THR A 18 0.26 3.06 -11.96
N ALA A 19 1.38 3.26 -11.27
CA ALA A 19 1.98 2.22 -10.46
C ALA A 19 1.00 1.82 -9.35
N ASN A 20 1.15 0.61 -8.83
CA ASN A 20 0.39 0.19 -7.68
C ASN A 20 1.19 -0.72 -6.77
N PHE A 21 0.72 -0.82 -5.54
CA PHE A 21 1.20 -1.81 -4.60
C PHE A 21 0.05 -2.28 -3.71
N ASP A 22 0.09 -3.56 -3.39
CA ASP A 22 -0.81 -4.24 -2.47
C ASP A 22 -0.20 -4.24 -1.08
N ILE A 23 -1.01 -3.90 -0.08
CA ILE A 23 -0.63 -3.87 1.32
C ILE A 23 -1.19 -5.12 2.00
N TYR A 24 -0.32 -5.86 2.67
CA TYR A 24 -0.66 -7.05 3.43
C TYR A 24 -0.37 -6.83 4.91
N MET A 25 -1.27 -7.30 5.77
CA MET A 25 -0.98 -7.49 7.18
C MET A 25 -0.56 -8.94 7.37
N ASN A 26 0.59 -9.15 7.99
CA ASN A 26 1.23 -10.44 8.10
C ASN A 26 1.14 -11.00 9.52
N ASN A 27 1.16 -12.31 9.57
CA ASN A 27 1.37 -13.10 10.77
C ASN A 27 2.51 -14.08 10.49
N ALA A 28 3.61 -13.94 11.20
CA ALA A 28 4.80 -14.75 11.02
C ALA A 28 5.10 -15.51 12.30
N TRP A 29 5.24 -16.83 12.20
CA TRP A 29 5.61 -17.72 13.30
C TRP A 29 6.96 -18.36 13.01
N THR A 30 7.90 -18.13 13.91
CA THR A 30 9.20 -18.80 13.90
C THR A 30 9.34 -19.63 15.17
N VAL A 31 10.40 -20.43 15.26
CA VAL A 31 10.77 -21.14 16.49
C VAL A 31 11.06 -20.18 17.67
N GLN A 32 11.29 -18.90 17.41
CA GLN A 32 11.57 -17.86 18.41
C GLN A 32 10.32 -17.09 18.84
N GLY A 33 9.17 -17.29 18.20
CA GLY A 33 7.91 -16.63 18.52
C GLY A 33 7.12 -16.16 17.30
N GLY A 34 5.92 -15.63 17.58
CA GLY A 34 5.04 -15.00 16.59
C GLY A 34 5.26 -13.49 16.50
N SER A 35 5.14 -12.93 15.31
CA SER A 35 5.18 -11.49 15.05
C SER A 35 4.14 -11.09 14.00
N THR A 36 3.66 -9.85 14.09
CA THR A 36 2.78 -9.27 13.08
C THR A 36 3.40 -7.99 12.54
N GLY A 37 3.07 -7.66 11.29
CA GLY A 37 3.59 -6.47 10.64
C GLY A 37 3.10 -6.36 9.20
N TRP A 38 3.47 -5.28 8.54
CA TRP A 38 2.94 -4.91 7.23
C TRP A 38 3.99 -5.14 6.15
N THR A 39 3.57 -5.55 4.97
CA THR A 39 4.42 -5.64 3.77
C THR A 39 3.70 -5.03 2.59
N ILE A 40 4.46 -4.57 1.61
CA ILE A 40 3.93 -4.09 0.34
C ILE A 40 4.57 -4.83 -0.84
N PHE A 41 3.79 -5.09 -1.87
CA PHE A 41 4.25 -5.75 -3.10
C PHE A 41 3.54 -5.15 -4.32
N GLU A 42 4.15 -5.13 -5.51
CA GLU A 42 3.48 -4.63 -6.73
C GLU A 42 2.33 -5.54 -7.18
N ALA A 43 2.43 -6.83 -6.90
CA ALA A 43 1.43 -7.83 -7.21
C ALA A 43 1.49 -8.94 -6.16
N ASP A 44 0.62 -9.94 -6.30
CA ASP A 44 0.62 -11.12 -5.42
C ASP A 44 2.02 -11.79 -5.42
N PRO A 45 2.70 -11.84 -4.26
CA PRO A 45 4.13 -12.18 -4.23
C PRO A 45 4.34 -13.70 -4.22
N PRO A 46 5.36 -14.23 -4.93
CA PRO A 46 5.85 -15.58 -4.67
C PRO A 46 6.59 -15.63 -3.33
N CYS A 47 6.71 -16.83 -2.74
CA CYS A 47 7.35 -16.97 -1.43
C CYS A 47 8.82 -16.52 -1.38
N GLY A 48 9.55 -16.59 -2.50
CA GLY A 48 10.91 -16.05 -2.58
C GLY A 48 10.96 -14.54 -2.32
N GLN A 49 9.94 -13.80 -2.75
CA GLN A 49 9.83 -12.36 -2.51
C GLN A 49 9.39 -12.08 -1.06
N VAL A 50 8.43 -12.85 -0.54
CA VAL A 50 7.96 -12.75 0.85
C VAL A 50 9.12 -12.92 1.84
N ASN A 51 9.99 -13.92 1.63
CA ASN A 51 11.12 -14.20 2.51
C ASN A 51 12.16 -13.07 2.57
N ASN A 52 12.20 -12.19 1.57
CA ASN A 52 13.14 -11.07 1.49
C ASN A 52 12.46 -9.71 1.69
N ALA A 53 11.15 -9.70 1.98
CA ALA A 53 10.38 -8.48 2.13
C ALA A 53 10.78 -7.72 3.41
N ILE A 54 10.61 -6.39 3.37
CA ILE A 54 10.67 -5.58 4.59
C ILE A 54 9.35 -5.75 5.33
N ILE A 55 9.41 -6.15 6.59
CA ILE A 55 8.25 -6.19 7.49
C ILE A 55 8.24 -4.88 8.29
N TYR A 56 7.27 -4.02 7.98
CA TYR A 56 7.03 -2.76 8.67
C TYR A 56 6.25 -3.00 9.95
N GLY A 57 6.78 -2.54 11.09
CA GLY A 57 6.11 -2.66 12.39
C GLY A 57 4.82 -1.82 12.47
N ASN A 58 3.95 -2.15 13.42
CA ASN A 58 2.79 -1.33 13.76
C ASN A 58 3.13 -0.38 14.91
N TYR A 59 2.87 0.93 14.75
CA TYR A 59 3.17 1.95 15.74
C TYR A 59 1.97 2.86 15.99
N GLY A 60 1.93 3.52 17.15
CA GLY A 60 0.86 4.47 17.48
C GLY A 60 0.93 5.78 16.68
N ASP A 61 2.11 6.10 16.12
CA ASP A 61 2.40 7.27 15.31
C ASP A 61 3.63 6.99 14.42
N VAL A 62 3.58 7.39 13.15
CA VAL A 62 4.70 7.29 12.20
C VAL A 62 4.93 8.59 11.41
N SER A 63 4.34 9.70 11.87
CA SER A 63 4.53 11.04 11.28
C SER A 63 5.92 11.63 11.52
N GLY A 64 6.66 11.09 12.49
CA GLY A 64 8.06 11.42 12.76
C GLY A 64 9.05 10.58 11.94
N SER A 65 10.10 10.07 12.60
CA SER A 65 11.18 9.30 11.95
C SER A 65 10.97 7.78 11.97
N TYR A 66 9.87 7.28 12.52
CA TYR A 66 9.62 5.85 12.66
C TYR A 66 9.17 5.25 11.33
N ILE A 67 9.99 4.37 10.76
CA ILE A 67 9.62 3.57 9.58
C ILE A 67 8.68 2.46 10.03
N GLY A 68 7.44 2.49 9.53
CA GLY A 68 6.39 1.58 9.94
C GLY A 68 5.02 1.96 9.39
N VAL A 69 3.99 1.38 9.99
CA VAL A 69 2.59 1.69 9.71
C VAL A 69 1.91 2.00 11.02
N ARG A 70 1.12 3.06 11.06
CA ARG A 70 0.10 3.25 12.08
C ARG A 70 -1.24 2.83 11.51
N CYS A 71 -1.90 1.94 12.23
CA CYS A 71 -3.22 1.48 11.86
C CYS A 71 -4.21 1.66 13.01
N VAL A 72 -5.38 2.23 12.72
CA VAL A 72 -6.47 2.42 13.68
C VAL A 72 -7.71 1.65 13.19
N GLY A 73 -8.35 0.91 14.09
CA GLY A 73 -9.49 0.03 13.79
C GLY A 73 -9.09 -1.44 13.67
N ASP A 74 -9.68 -2.16 12.72
CA ASP A 74 -9.54 -3.61 12.56
C ASP A 74 -8.24 -4.04 11.86
N CYS A 75 -7.12 -3.77 12.51
CA CYS A 75 -5.78 -3.91 11.96
C CYS A 75 -5.18 -5.31 12.12
N PHE A 76 -5.91 -6.28 12.68
CA PHE A 76 -5.40 -7.64 12.85
C PHE A 76 -5.37 -8.41 11.52
N PRO A 77 -4.40 -9.34 11.33
CA PRO A 77 -4.29 -10.13 10.11
C PRO A 77 -5.60 -10.83 9.73
N SER A 78 -6.33 -11.40 10.69
CA SER A 78 -7.60 -12.10 10.49
C SER A 78 -8.80 -11.21 10.18
N ASN A 79 -8.73 -9.91 10.46
CA ASN A 79 -9.89 -9.02 10.33
C ASN A 79 -10.06 -8.52 8.89
N LYS A 80 -11.26 -8.11 8.53
CA LYS A 80 -11.52 -7.49 7.22
C LYS A 80 -11.00 -6.05 7.20
N PRO A 81 -10.54 -5.54 6.04
CA PRO A 81 -10.00 -4.18 5.93
C PRO A 81 -11.08 -3.08 6.01
N ASP A 82 -12.37 -3.43 5.93
CA ASP A 82 -13.48 -2.49 6.06
C ASP A 82 -13.59 -1.89 7.47
N GLY A 83 -13.15 -2.58 8.51
CA GLY A 83 -13.06 -2.03 9.86
C GLY A 83 -11.84 -1.13 10.11
N ILE A 84 -10.91 -0.99 9.16
CA ILE A 84 -9.77 -0.06 9.29
C ILE A 84 -10.25 1.37 9.03
N GLN A 85 -9.82 2.29 9.89
CA GLN A 85 -10.28 3.68 9.94
C GLN A 85 -9.18 4.65 9.52
N VAL A 86 -7.94 4.34 9.90
CA VAL A 86 -6.75 5.11 9.50
C VAL A 86 -5.68 4.11 9.12
N LEU A 87 -5.06 4.36 7.96
CA LEU A 87 -3.82 3.74 7.57
C LEU A 87 -2.83 4.86 7.29
N GLU A 88 -1.85 5.01 8.17
CA GLU A 88 -0.76 5.94 8.03
C GLU A 88 0.52 5.13 7.83
N MET A 89 1.26 5.43 6.77
CA MET A 89 2.37 4.62 6.27
C MET A 89 3.60 5.51 6.19
N HIS A 90 4.70 5.07 6.79
CA HIS A 90 6.01 5.69 6.66
C HIS A 90 7.01 4.61 6.26
N PHE A 91 7.38 4.56 4.99
CA PHE A 91 8.23 3.48 4.47
C PHE A 91 9.70 3.86 4.31
N ASN A 92 9.99 5.15 4.10
CA ASN A 92 11.36 5.63 3.90
C ASN A 92 11.46 7.12 4.24
N ASN A 93 12.63 7.54 4.71
CA ASN A 93 12.96 8.95 4.97
C ASN A 93 13.66 9.63 3.78
N ASN A 94 14.29 8.87 2.88
CA ASN A 94 15.01 9.42 1.72
C ASN A 94 14.96 8.50 0.48
N PRO A 95 14.15 8.83 -0.54
CA PRO A 95 13.14 9.89 -0.54
C PRO A 95 12.05 9.61 0.50
N LEU A 96 11.36 10.65 0.96
CA LEU A 96 10.29 10.52 1.94
C LEU A 96 9.07 9.82 1.33
N TYR A 97 8.74 8.64 1.85
CA TYR A 97 7.52 7.91 1.51
C TYR A 97 6.63 7.82 2.73
N HIS A 98 5.86 8.88 2.93
CA HIS A 98 4.90 9.00 4.02
C HIS A 98 3.52 9.37 3.48
N TRP A 99 2.51 8.59 3.81
CA TRP A 99 1.12 8.89 3.44
C TRP A 99 0.11 8.47 4.50
N ILE A 100 -0.97 9.23 4.59
CA ILE A 100 -2.13 8.95 5.45
C ILE A 100 -3.37 8.76 4.58
N SER A 101 -4.12 7.70 4.86
CA SER A 101 -5.45 7.46 4.31
C SER A 101 -6.46 7.30 5.43
N PHE A 102 -7.52 8.11 5.37
CA PHE A 102 -8.66 8.07 6.28
C PHE A 102 -9.81 7.32 5.62
N PHE A 103 -10.29 6.28 6.28
CA PHE A 103 -11.35 5.40 5.82
C PHE A 103 -12.58 5.62 6.71
N ASP A 104 -13.46 6.54 6.29
CA ASP A 104 -14.63 6.98 7.07
C ASP A 104 -15.44 5.79 7.63
N GLN A 105 -15.80 5.88 8.91
CA GLN A 105 -16.65 4.90 9.60
C GLN A 105 -18.14 5.07 9.29
N ARG A 106 -18.55 6.23 8.75
CA ARG A 106 -19.97 6.57 8.55
C ARG A 106 -20.56 5.96 7.28
N SER A 107 -19.72 5.42 6.39
CA SER A 107 -20.17 4.69 5.20
C SER A 107 -19.88 3.21 5.32
N THR A 108 -20.84 2.37 4.93
CA THR A 108 -20.58 0.94 4.69
C THR A 108 -19.48 0.80 3.63
N LYS A 109 -18.31 0.33 4.06
CA LYS A 109 -17.17 0.09 3.19
C LYS A 109 -17.26 -1.32 2.60
N THR A 110 -17.05 -1.45 1.30
CA THR A 110 -17.02 -2.74 0.60
C THR A 110 -15.74 -2.87 -0.21
N ALA A 111 -15.46 -4.06 -0.73
CA ALA A 111 -14.34 -4.23 -1.66
C ALA A 111 -14.51 -3.27 -2.85
N GLY A 112 -13.46 -2.53 -3.18
CA GLY A 112 -13.47 -1.46 -4.18
C GLY A 112 -13.65 -0.05 -3.62
N THR A 113 -13.98 0.14 -2.34
CA THR A 113 -14.04 1.49 -1.74
C THR A 113 -12.65 2.14 -1.75
N THR A 114 -12.56 3.36 -2.28
CA THR A 114 -11.30 4.11 -2.49
C THR A 114 -11.15 5.28 -1.52
N ASN A 115 -9.95 5.51 -0.99
CA ASN A 115 -9.65 6.66 -0.14
C ASN A 115 -8.32 7.30 -0.57
N LYS A 116 -8.23 8.63 -0.50
CA LYS A 116 -7.03 9.36 -0.94
C LYS A 116 -5.83 9.08 -0.02
N MET A 117 -4.64 9.11 -0.61
CA MET A 117 -3.35 9.04 0.08
C MET A 117 -2.76 10.44 0.19
N TYR A 118 -2.83 11.03 1.37
CA TYR A 118 -2.31 12.38 1.64
C TYR A 118 -0.87 12.31 2.15
N GLY A 119 0.03 13.10 1.58
CA GLY A 119 1.37 13.31 2.13
C GLY A 119 1.38 14.26 3.32
N LEU A 120 2.53 14.38 4.00
CA LEU A 120 2.72 15.38 5.07
C LEU A 120 2.62 16.83 4.59
N ASP A 121 2.80 17.05 3.29
CA ASP A 121 2.64 18.34 2.61
C ASP A 121 1.17 18.68 2.28
N GLY A 122 0.23 17.78 2.61
CA GLY A 122 -1.20 17.92 2.31
C GLY A 122 -1.58 17.59 0.86
N ASN A 123 -0.63 17.23 0.01
CA ASN A 123 -0.91 16.84 -1.37
C ASN A 123 -1.40 15.39 -1.46
N VAL A 124 -2.16 15.09 -2.51
CA VAL A 124 -2.63 13.73 -2.79
C VAL A 124 -1.66 13.02 -3.74
N TYR A 125 -1.13 11.88 -3.32
CA TYR A 125 -0.16 11.08 -4.08
C TYR A 125 -0.75 9.82 -4.70
N GLY A 126 -2.05 9.63 -4.55
CA GLY A 126 -2.72 8.42 -4.96
C GLY A 126 -4.00 8.14 -4.18
N GLU A 127 -4.42 6.88 -4.25
CA GLU A 127 -5.55 6.38 -3.48
C GLU A 127 -5.38 4.91 -3.13
N CYS A 128 -5.84 4.53 -1.95
CA CYS A 128 -5.90 3.14 -1.50
C CYS A 128 -7.34 2.62 -1.59
N ILE A 129 -7.45 1.47 -2.22
CA ILE A 129 -8.67 0.73 -2.49
C ILE A 129 -8.74 -0.42 -1.49
N LEU A 130 -9.91 -0.63 -0.85
CA LEU A 130 -10.16 -1.86 -0.12
C LEU A 130 -10.11 -3.03 -1.09
N PHE A 131 -9.06 -3.85 -0.99
CA PHE A 131 -8.77 -4.87 -2.00
C PHE A 131 -8.45 -6.24 -1.36
N PRO A 132 -9.34 -6.78 -0.51
CA PRO A 132 -9.16 -8.11 0.04
C PRO A 132 -9.29 -9.19 -1.05
N GLY A 133 -8.85 -10.41 -0.76
CA GLY A 133 -9.18 -11.59 -1.57
C GLY A 133 -8.01 -12.46 -1.99
N HIS A 134 -6.76 -11.99 -1.86
CA HIS A 134 -5.59 -12.83 -2.00
C HIS A 134 -4.81 -12.86 -0.69
N ASN A 135 -4.56 -14.06 -0.20
CA ASN A 135 -3.69 -14.31 0.95
C ASN A 135 -2.59 -15.25 0.49
N TYR A 136 -1.40 -15.10 1.05
CA TYR A 136 -0.30 -16.03 0.80
C TYR A 136 0.10 -16.76 2.08
N ARG A 137 0.73 -17.92 1.92
CA ARG A 137 1.36 -18.68 2.99
C ARG A 137 2.70 -19.22 2.50
N CYS A 138 3.76 -18.98 3.28
CA CYS A 138 5.12 -19.39 2.96
C CYS A 138 5.77 -20.07 4.17
N ASP A 139 6.28 -21.29 4.00
CA ASP A 139 6.72 -22.16 5.10
C ASP A 139 8.26 -22.32 5.18
N ALA A 140 9.06 -21.37 4.67
CA ALA A 140 10.50 -21.55 4.51
C ALA A 140 11.32 -21.50 5.83
N PHE A 141 11.34 -20.36 6.52
CA PHE A 141 12.11 -20.14 7.76
C PHE A 141 11.20 -20.11 9.00
N GLY A 142 10.03 -20.73 8.88
CA GLY A 142 8.86 -20.47 9.70
C GLY A 142 7.64 -20.33 8.80
N ILE A 143 6.48 -20.10 9.39
CA ILE A 143 5.23 -19.88 8.66
C ILE A 143 5.01 -18.38 8.56
N THR A 144 4.93 -17.83 7.35
CA THR A 144 4.48 -16.45 7.13
C THR A 144 3.19 -16.46 6.33
N GLU A 145 2.14 -15.91 6.91
CA GLU A 145 0.86 -15.68 6.25
C GLU A 145 0.66 -14.18 6.05
N GLY A 146 0.27 -13.79 4.84
CA GLY A 146 -0.05 -12.41 4.52
C GLY A 146 -1.49 -12.28 4.05
N TYR A 147 -2.21 -11.31 4.60
CA TYR A 147 -3.61 -11.06 4.27
C TYR A 147 -3.73 -9.72 3.56
N ARG A 148 -4.11 -9.71 2.27
CA ARG A 148 -4.23 -8.46 1.50
C ARG A 148 -5.34 -7.60 2.08
N LYS A 149 -5.01 -6.35 2.35
CA LYS A 149 -5.95 -5.35 2.88
C LYS A 149 -6.32 -4.33 1.81
N PHE A 150 -5.31 -3.76 1.17
CA PHE A 150 -5.48 -2.65 0.25
C PHE A 150 -4.67 -2.83 -1.03
N ARG A 151 -5.13 -2.16 -2.09
CA ARG A 151 -4.34 -1.83 -3.26
C ARG A 151 -4.22 -0.33 -3.35
N CYS A 152 -3.02 0.20 -3.35
CA CYS A 152 -2.78 1.63 -3.46
C CYS A 152 -2.27 1.97 -4.86
N LEU A 153 -2.94 2.89 -5.53
CA LEU A 153 -2.59 3.43 -6.84
C LEU A 153 -1.79 4.71 -6.63
N THR A 154 -0.60 4.80 -7.23
CA THR A 154 0.29 5.96 -7.08
C THR A 154 1.25 6.05 -8.28
N GLN A 155 2.13 7.04 -8.29
CA GLN A 155 3.23 7.13 -9.26
C GLN A 155 4.47 6.31 -8.85
N PHE A 156 4.49 5.76 -7.62
CA PHE A 156 5.62 5.02 -7.06
C PHE A 156 5.37 3.52 -7.03
N THR A 157 6.32 2.75 -7.51
CA THR A 157 6.32 1.29 -7.43
C THR A 157 6.69 0.80 -6.03
N ALA A 158 6.27 -0.42 -5.63
CA ALA A 158 6.68 -0.99 -4.35
C ALA A 158 8.22 -1.12 -4.26
N ARG A 159 8.88 -1.37 -5.39
CA ARG A 159 10.34 -1.41 -5.49
C ARG A 159 10.98 -0.05 -5.18
N GLN A 160 10.46 1.05 -5.72
CA GLN A 160 10.94 2.39 -5.39
C GLN A 160 10.75 2.69 -3.90
N ILE A 161 9.61 2.31 -3.35
CA ILE A 161 9.27 2.57 -1.94
C ILE A 161 10.21 1.84 -0.98
N THR A 162 10.39 0.53 -1.21
CA THR A 162 11.18 -0.35 -0.32
C THR A 162 12.69 -0.28 -0.58
N GLY A 163 13.11 0.16 -1.77
CA GLY A 163 14.48 0.05 -2.24
C GLY A 163 14.95 -1.40 -2.45
N ARG A 164 14.04 -2.39 -2.47
CA ARG A 164 14.35 -3.82 -2.68
C ARG A 164 13.78 -4.33 -4.00
N ASN A 165 14.53 -5.25 -4.64
CA ASN A 165 14.11 -5.98 -5.84
C ASN A 165 13.17 -7.13 -5.48
#